data_AF-A0A847DJI7-F1
#
_entry.id   AF-A0A847DJI7-F1
#
_cell.length_a   1.000
_cell.length_b   1.000
_cell.length_c   1.000
_cell.angle_alpha   90.00
_cell.angle_beta   90.00
_cell.angle_gamma   90.00
#
_symmetry.space_group_name_H-M   'P 1'
#
loop_
_entity.id
_entity.type
_entity.pdbx_description
1 polymer ?
#
loop_
_entity_poly.entity_id
_entity_poly.type
_entity_poly.pdbx_seq_one_letter_code
_entity_poly.pdbx_strand_id
1 'polypeptide(L)'
;MSRYRVVFTGLTRTEEYFKGHIARFGITPGDTETMIKKAPVVLKEADSLEFIRKYARTIMQAGGDVYIQTCKERCMSKNLSGCVAGMESFTQCTRCGHRQQKKVKCERCGFILKQHK
;
A
#
# COMPACT_ATOMS: atom_id res chain seq x y z
N MET A 1 -5.10 -10.47 14.78
CA MET A 1 -5.25 -9.02 15.03
C MET A 1 -4.98 -8.26 13.73
N SER A 2 -5.81 -7.25 13.41
CA SER A 2 -5.61 -6.44 12.19
C SER A 2 -4.67 -5.29 12.51
N ARG A 3 -3.57 -5.16 11.76
CA ARG A 3 -2.69 -3.99 11.80
C ARG A 3 -3.04 -3.04 10.68
N TYR A 4 -3.00 -1.75 10.96
CA TYR A 4 -3.24 -0.70 9.98
C TYR A 4 -1.96 0.08 9.79
N ARG A 5 -1.64 0.39 8.52
CA ARG A 5 -0.49 1.22 8.18
C ARG A 5 -0.88 2.36 7.26
N VAL A 6 -0.26 3.51 7.47
CA VAL A 6 -0.36 4.67 6.57
C VAL A 6 0.79 4.59 5.58
N VAL A 7 0.43 4.50 4.30
CA VAL A 7 1.39 4.52 3.20
C VAL A 7 1.30 5.87 2.52
N PHE A 8 2.43 6.55 2.43
CA PHE A 8 2.61 7.76 1.66
C PHE A 8 2.96 7.41 0.22
N THR A 9 2.23 7.98 -0.71
CA THR A 9 2.30 7.70 -2.15
C THR A 9 2.86 8.85 -2.96
N GLY A 10 2.84 10.07 -2.39
CA GLY A 10 3.34 11.25 -3.06
C GLY A 10 2.75 12.52 -2.45
N LEU A 11 2.70 13.59 -3.23
CA LEU A 11 2.16 14.87 -2.79
C LEU A 11 0.93 15.25 -3.62
N THR A 12 -0.06 15.83 -2.96
CA THR A 12 -1.22 16.46 -3.61
C THR A 12 -1.01 17.96 -3.82
N ARG A 13 -0.02 18.55 -3.14
CA ARG A 13 0.41 19.96 -3.24
C ARG A 13 1.90 20.04 -3.60
N THR A 14 2.43 21.27 -3.65
CA THR A 14 3.86 21.48 -3.91
C THR A 14 4.74 20.96 -2.77
N GLU A 15 5.97 20.58 -3.09
CA GLU A 15 6.95 20.13 -2.08
C GLU A 15 7.21 21.17 -1.00
N GLU A 16 7.23 22.45 -1.36
CA GLU A 16 7.44 23.56 -0.43
C GLU A 16 6.30 23.67 0.60
N TYR A 17 5.06 23.52 0.14
CA TYR A 17 3.88 23.52 0.99
C TYR A 17 3.93 22.35 1.98
N PHE A 18 4.27 21.16 1.48
CA PHE A 18 4.42 19.98 2.31
C PHE A 18 5.53 20.13 3.34
N LYS A 19 6.73 20.57 2.93
CA LYS A 19 7.87 20.80 3.83
C LYS A 19 7.53 21.81 4.93
N GLY A 20 6.83 22.90 4.60
CA GLY A 20 6.42 23.92 5.57
C GLY A 20 5.38 23.42 6.58
N HIS A 21 4.46 22.56 6.16
CA HIS A 21 3.39 22.06 7.04
C HIS A 21 3.75 20.78 7.80
N ILE A 22 4.56 19.89 7.21
CA ILE A 22 4.91 18.60 7.78
C ILE A 22 5.85 18.75 9.00
N ALA A 23 6.68 19.79 9.01
CA ALA A 23 7.57 20.12 10.12
C ALA A 23 6.81 20.36 11.43
N ARG A 24 5.56 20.87 11.35
CA ARG A 24 4.68 21.09 12.52
C ARG A 24 4.25 19.79 13.19
N PHE A 25 4.42 18.65 12.51
CA PHE A 25 4.10 17.32 13.01
C PHE A 25 5.33 16.54 13.48
N GLY A 26 6.47 17.22 13.65
CA GLY A 26 7.70 16.63 14.18
C GLY A 26 8.46 15.75 13.18
N ILE A 27 8.11 15.83 11.89
CA ILE A 27 8.85 15.16 10.81
C ILE A 27 9.97 16.10 10.39
N THR A 28 11.21 15.60 10.43
CA THR A 28 12.37 16.41 10.06
C THR A 28 12.40 16.68 8.56
N PRO A 29 13.04 17.77 8.10
CA PRO A 29 13.19 18.03 6.67
C PRO A 29 13.96 16.91 5.94
N GLY A 30 14.90 16.24 6.62
CA GLY A 30 15.63 15.09 6.06
C GLY A 30 14.75 13.85 5.84
N ASP A 31 13.88 13.54 6.80
CA ASP A 31 12.87 12.49 6.66
C ASP A 31 11.87 12.83 5.56
N THR A 32 11.46 14.10 5.49
CA THR A 32 10.52 14.60 4.47
C THR A 32 11.07 14.40 3.06
N GLU A 33 12.33 14.77 2.81
CA GLU A 33 12.95 14.56 1.50
C GLU A 33 13.07 13.07 1.16
N THR A 34 13.42 12.25 2.15
CA THR A 34 13.48 10.80 1.98
C THR A 34 12.10 10.21 1.65
N MET A 35 11.04 10.69 2.29
CA MET A 35 9.66 10.29 2.02
C MET A 35 9.23 10.61 0.59
N ILE A 36 9.55 11.82 0.10
CA ILE A 36 9.22 12.25 -1.27
C ILE A 36 10.01 11.42 -2.29
N LYS A 37 11.33 11.27 -2.10
CA LYS A 37 12.20 10.55 -3.04
C LYS A 37 11.93 9.05 -3.11
N LYS A 38 11.54 8.43 -1.99
CA LYS A 38 11.35 6.97 -1.90
C LYS A 38 9.88 6.54 -1.95
N ALA A 39 8.97 7.47 -2.25
CA ALA A 39 7.56 7.14 -2.36
C ALA A 39 7.36 5.96 -3.35
N PRO A 40 6.55 4.94 -3.01
CA PRO A 40 5.71 4.84 -1.82
C PRO A 40 6.45 4.36 -0.55
N VAL A 41 6.21 5.00 0.60
CA VAL A 41 6.82 4.63 1.90
C VAL A 41 5.77 4.44 3.01
N VAL A 42 6.05 3.54 3.96
CA VAL A 42 5.21 3.37 5.16
C VAL A 42 5.62 4.41 6.20
N LEU A 43 4.69 5.26 6.63
CA LEU A 43 4.94 6.30 7.63
C LEU A 43 4.71 5.82 9.07
N LYS A 44 3.63 5.06 9.27
CA LYS A 44 3.21 4.64 10.60
C LYS A 44 2.38 3.36 10.54
N GLU A 45 2.54 2.52 11.54
CA GLU A 45 1.74 1.31 11.76
C GLU A 45 1.15 1.33 13.18
N ALA A 46 -0.11 0.90 13.33
CA ALA A 46 -0.78 0.74 14.62
C ALA A 46 -1.98 -0.23 14.53
N ASP A 47 -2.39 -0.79 15.66
CA ASP A 47 -3.58 -1.65 15.75
C ASP A 47 -4.89 -0.85 15.82
N SER A 48 -4.82 0.45 16.16
CA SER A 48 -5.98 1.36 16.22
C SER A 48 -6.23 2.04 14.88
N LEU A 49 -7.37 1.71 14.26
CA LEU A 49 -7.81 2.35 13.02
C LEU A 49 -8.09 3.85 13.22
N GLU A 50 -8.64 4.25 14.37
CA GLU A 50 -8.93 5.66 14.65
C GLU A 50 -7.65 6.50 14.68
N PHE A 51 -6.62 6.00 15.37
CA PHE A 51 -5.31 6.64 15.42
C PHE A 51 -4.71 6.79 14.01
N ILE A 52 -4.77 5.72 13.23
CA ILE A 52 -4.23 5.69 11.86
C ILE A 52 -5.00 6.63 10.93
N ARG A 53 -6.32 6.72 11.06
CA ARG A 53 -7.15 7.70 10.32
C ARG A 53 -6.80 9.13 10.69
N LYS A 54 -6.64 9.42 11.98
CA LYS A 54 -6.25 10.75 12.46
C LYS A 54 -4.88 11.14 11.90
N TYR A 55 -3.92 10.22 11.97
CA TYR A 55 -2.59 10.43 11.42
C TYR A 55 -2.63 10.68 9.90
N ALA A 56 -3.32 9.82 9.13
CA ALA A 56 -3.46 9.99 7.69
C ALA A 56 -4.08 11.34 7.32
N ARG A 57 -5.15 11.75 8.01
CA ARG A 57 -5.81 13.04 7.78
C ARG A 57 -4.86 14.22 8.00
N THR A 58 -4.00 14.14 9.01
CA THR A 58 -2.99 15.17 9.27
C THR A 58 -2.00 15.30 8.13
N ILE A 59 -1.49 14.18 7.59
CA ILE A 59 -0.57 14.18 6.44
C ILE A 59 -1.28 14.72 5.19
N MET A 60 -2.54 14.36 4.96
CA MET A 60 -3.35 14.90 3.87
C MET A 60 -3.56 16.40 3.98
N GLN A 61 -3.81 16.91 5.20
CA GLN A 61 -3.92 18.36 5.45
C GLN A 61 -2.61 19.10 5.20
N ALA A 62 -1.47 18.45 5.41
CA ALA A 62 -0.16 19.00 5.05
C ALA A 62 0.11 18.96 3.53
N GLY A 63 -0.79 18.40 2.71
CA GLY A 63 -0.61 18.27 1.26
C GLY A 63 0.04 16.96 0.81
N GLY A 64 0.14 15.96 1.69
CA GLY A 64 0.61 14.62 1.35
C GLY A 64 -0.51 13.74 0.78
N ASP A 65 -0.18 12.89 -0.18
CA ASP A 65 -1.04 11.82 -0.65
C ASP A 65 -0.74 10.55 0.16
N VAL A 66 -1.77 10.02 0.83
CA VAL A 66 -1.64 8.83 1.67
C VAL A 66 -2.86 7.94 1.53
N TYR A 67 -2.65 6.64 1.72
CA TYR A 67 -3.74 5.68 1.90
C TYR A 67 -3.51 4.80 3.13
N ILE A 68 -4.61 4.32 3.71
CA ILE A 68 -4.57 3.40 4.84
C ILE A 68 -4.67 1.98 4.31
N GLN A 69 -3.71 1.15 4.69
CA GLN A 69 -3.71 -0.27 4.32
C GLN A 69 -3.95 -1.12 5.56
N THR A 70 -4.91 -2.05 5.46
CA THR A 70 -5.15 -3.07 6.49
C THR A 70 -4.31 -4.30 6.18
N CYS A 71 -3.34 -4.60 7.04
CA CYS A 71 -2.60 -5.86 7.02
C CYS A 71 -3.27 -6.85 7.98
N LYS A 72 -3.81 -7.93 7.42
CA LYS A 72 -4.05 -9.16 8.19
C LYS A 72 -2.70 -9.88 8.33
N GLU A 73 -2.45 -10.59 9.43
CA GLU A 73 -1.15 -11.18 9.82
C GLU A 73 -0.38 -11.93 8.72
N ARG A 74 -1.05 -12.40 7.65
CA ARG A 74 -0.40 -13.01 6.47
C ARG A 74 0.39 -12.05 5.58
N CYS A 75 0.40 -10.75 5.83
CA CYS A 75 1.13 -9.76 5.03
C CYS A 75 2.53 -9.41 5.59
N MET A 76 3.00 -10.13 6.62
CA MET A 76 4.30 -9.90 7.30
C MET A 76 5.51 -10.37 6.47
N SER A 77 5.53 -10.09 5.17
CA SER A 77 6.77 -10.17 4.39
C SER A 77 7.45 -8.80 4.43
N LYS A 78 8.62 -8.73 5.06
CA LYS A 78 9.46 -7.53 5.27
C LYS A 78 10.04 -6.93 3.98
N ASN A 79 9.40 -7.12 2.83
CA ASN A 79 9.87 -6.58 1.57
C ASN A 79 8.86 -5.56 1.04
N LEU A 80 9.39 -4.38 0.70
CA LEU A 80 8.70 -3.32 -0.01
C LEU A 80 8.06 -3.89 -1.27
N SER A 81 6.77 -4.19 -1.20
CA SER A 81 5.84 -4.14 -2.31
C SER A 81 4.46 -4.21 -1.68
N GLY A 82 3.53 -3.39 -2.16
CA GLY A 82 2.22 -3.25 -1.56
C GLY A 82 1.50 -4.59 -1.40
N CYS A 83 0.38 -4.56 -0.68
CA CYS A 83 -0.61 -5.64 -0.68
C CYS A 83 -1.26 -5.85 -2.07
N VAL A 84 -0.48 -5.86 -3.15
CA VAL A 84 -0.80 -6.62 -4.35
C VAL A 84 -0.63 -8.07 -3.91
N ALA A 85 -1.70 -8.85 -4.01
CA ALA A 85 -1.62 -10.29 -3.84
C ALA A 85 -0.35 -10.75 -4.58
N GLY A 86 0.64 -11.33 -3.88
CA GLY A 86 1.95 -11.62 -4.46
C GLY A 86 1.78 -12.34 -5.80
N MET A 87 2.74 -12.28 -6.72
CA MET A 87 2.60 -12.92 -8.05
C MET A 87 2.13 -14.39 -7.98
N GLU A 88 2.37 -15.04 -6.84
CA GLU A 88 1.86 -16.34 -6.39
C GLU A 88 0.32 -16.48 -6.35
N SER A 89 -0.42 -15.39 -6.28
CA SER A 89 -1.89 -15.31 -6.21
C SER A 89 -2.54 -15.23 -7.58
N PHE A 90 -1.72 -15.08 -8.63
CA PHE A 90 -2.16 -15.07 -10.01
C PHE A 90 -1.74 -16.36 -10.69
N THR A 91 -2.60 -16.86 -11.58
CA THR A 91 -2.31 -18.01 -12.44
C THR A 91 -2.54 -17.59 -13.88
N GLN A 92 -1.72 -18.12 -14.78
CA GLN A 92 -1.92 -17.96 -16.21
C GLN A 92 -2.66 -19.17 -16.75
N CYS A 93 -3.71 -18.92 -17.53
CA CYS A 93 -4.40 -20.00 -18.23
C CYS A 93 -3.47 -20.64 -19.26
N THR A 94 -3.19 -21.93 -19.12
CA THR A 94 -2.36 -22.70 -20.07
C THR A 94 -3.00 -22.84 -21.45
N ARG A 95 -4.32 -22.61 -21.57
CA ARG A 95 -5.04 -22.70 -22.85
C ARG A 95 -5.04 -21.39 -23.64
N CYS A 96 -5.30 -20.26 -22.99
CA CYS A 96 -5.49 -18.97 -23.67
C CYS A 96 -4.49 -17.87 -23.26
N GLY A 97 -3.54 -18.17 -22.38
CA GLY A 97 -2.53 -17.23 -21.90
C GLY A 97 -3.06 -16.12 -20.98
N HIS A 98 -4.37 -16.09 -20.67
CA HIS A 98 -4.93 -15.04 -19.82
C HIS A 98 -4.46 -15.16 -18.37
N ARG A 99 -3.84 -14.10 -17.86
CA ARG A 99 -3.36 -13.99 -16.47
C ARG A 99 -4.46 -13.41 -15.59
N GLN A 100 -4.81 -14.15 -14.54
CA GLN A 100 -5.95 -13.86 -13.68
C GLN A 100 -5.65 -14.31 -12.23
N GLN A 101 -6.48 -13.90 -11.28
CA GLN A 101 -6.38 -14.41 -9.90
C GLN A 101 -6.63 -15.93 -9.87
N LYS A 102 -5.97 -16.64 -8.95
CA LYS A 102 -6.18 -18.09 -8.74
C LYS A 102 -7.68 -18.39 -8.53
N LYS A 103 -8.30 -18.97 -9.55
CA LYS A 103 -9.70 -19.40 -9.60
C LYS A 103 -9.75 -20.81 -10.19
N VAL A 104 -10.86 -21.52 -9.99
CA VAL A 104 -11.06 -22.88 -10.52
C VAL A 104 -11.18 -22.87 -12.05
N LYS A 105 -11.70 -21.80 -12.64
CA LYS A 105 -11.92 -21.66 -14.08
C LYS A 105 -11.32 -20.37 -14.62
N CYS A 106 -10.92 -20.38 -15.88
CA CYS A 106 -10.50 -19.20 -16.59
C CYS A 106 -11.68 -18.29 -16.90
N GLU A 107 -11.58 -17.02 -16.54
CA GLU A 107 -12.62 -16.01 -16.78
C GLU A 107 -12.78 -15.68 -18.27
N ARG A 108 -11.74 -15.93 -19.07
CA ARG A 108 -11.77 -15.66 -20.52
C ARG A 108 -12.26 -16.84 -21.36
N CYS A 109 -11.88 -18.08 -21.01
CA CYS A 109 -12.14 -19.25 -21.87
C CYS A 109 -12.84 -20.42 -21.15
N GLY A 110 -13.20 -20.27 -19.88
CA GLY A 110 -13.87 -21.32 -19.09
C GLY A 110 -13.02 -22.53 -18.73
N PHE A 111 -11.75 -22.58 -19.17
CA PHE A 111 -10.86 -23.72 -18.93
C PHE A 111 -10.59 -23.91 -17.43
N ILE A 112 -10.61 -25.16 -16.96
CA ILE A 112 -10.38 -25.50 -15.55
C ILE A 112 -8.88 -25.37 -15.23
N LEU A 113 -8.56 -24.41 -14.36
CA LEU A 113 -7.22 -24.16 -13.86
C LEU A 113 -7.03 -25.06 -12.64
N LYS A 114 -6.47 -26.26 -12.83
CA LYS A 114 -6.27 -27.24 -11.75
C LYS A 114 -5.51 -26.58 -10.58
N GLN A 115 -6.14 -26.52 -9.40
CA GLN A 115 -5.44 -26.17 -8.16
C GLN A 115 -4.77 -27.45 -7.65
N HIS A 116 -3.44 -27.49 -7.63
CA HIS A 116 -2.74 -28.50 -6.83
C HIS A 116 -2.86 -28.13 -5.34
N LYS A 117 -3.18 -29.16 -4.56
CA LYS A 117 -3.43 -29.19 -3.12
C LYS A 117 -2.28 -28.61 -2.30
#